data_AF-A0A7U9XKC7-F1
#
_entry.id   AF-A0A7U9XKC7-F1
#
_cell.length_a   1.000
_cell.length_b   1.000
_cell.length_c   1.000
_cell.angle_alpha   90.00
_cell.angle_beta   90.00
_cell.angle_gamma   90.00
#
_symmetry.space_group_name_H-M   'P 1'
#
loop_
_entity.id
_entity.type
_entity.pdbx_description
1 polymer ?
#
loop_
_entity_poly.entity_id
_entity_poly.type
_entity_poly.pdbx_seq_one_letter_code
_entity_poly.pdbx_strand_id
1 'polypeptide(L)'
;MSLREDKAEAIAEEEGWGYSICSDEQTFVERYRGLTQRLLRCGKLSGFCYTQLYDIEQEENGLYTYARRPKFSQAAMRCITECNRIRAAIE
;
A
#
# COMPACT_ATOMS: atom_id res chain seq x y z
N MET A 1 10.85 -17.61 24.14
CA MET A 1 10.00 -17.57 22.94
C MET A 1 10.32 -16.28 22.21
N SER A 2 11.34 -16.32 21.34
CA SER A 2 11.88 -15.14 20.66
C SER A 2 10.91 -14.73 19.54
N LEU A 3 10.30 -13.56 19.69
CA LEU A 3 9.56 -12.89 18.63
C LEU A 3 10.61 -12.51 17.57
N ARG A 4 10.61 -13.24 16.46
CA ARG A 4 11.37 -12.85 15.27
C ARG A 4 10.68 -11.61 14.71
N GLU A 5 11.40 -10.50 14.66
CA GLU A 5 10.97 -9.34 13.90
C GLU A 5 11.01 -9.74 12.42
N ASP A 6 9.84 -10.01 11.85
CA ASP A 6 9.68 -10.21 10.41
C ASP A 6 10.01 -8.88 9.72
N LYS A 7 11.27 -8.74 9.28
CA LYS A 7 11.71 -7.65 8.41
C LYS A 7 10.93 -7.75 7.11
N ALA A 8 10.15 -6.72 6.81
CA ALA A 8 9.55 -6.52 5.50
C ALA A 8 10.66 -6.35 4.46
N GLU A 9 10.82 -7.34 3.58
CA GLU A 9 11.71 -7.26 2.43
C GLU A 9 11.02 -6.42 1.35
N ALA A 10 11.14 -5.09 1.49
CA ALA A 10 10.88 -4.17 0.39
C ALA A 10 12.19 -3.93 -0.35
N ILE A 11 12.58 -4.89 -1.20
CA ILE A 11 13.65 -4.69 -2.18
C ILE A 11 13.03 -4.99 -3.53
N ALA A 12 12.84 -3.94 -4.33
CA ALA A 12 12.39 -4.07 -5.72
C ALA A 12 13.39 -4.93 -6.48
N GLU A 13 12.93 -6.00 -7.13
CA GLU A 13 13.72 -6.69 -8.14
C GLU A 13 13.85 -5.74 -9.35
N GLU A 14 15.02 -5.70 -10.00
CA GLU A 14 15.37 -4.75 -11.07
C GLU A 14 14.47 -4.85 -12.34
N GLU A 15 13.45 -5.72 -12.36
CA GLU A 15 12.57 -5.99 -13.51
C GLU A 15 11.10 -5.54 -13.33
N GLY A 16 10.75 -4.84 -12.25
CA GLY A 16 9.38 -4.35 -12.02
C GLY A 16 8.93 -3.21 -12.95
N TRP A 17 7.67 -3.23 -13.41
CA TRP A 17 7.09 -2.16 -14.23
C TRP A 17 6.17 -1.24 -13.41
N GLY A 18 6.30 0.08 -13.56
CA GLY A 18 5.38 1.04 -12.95
C GLY A 18 5.63 2.49 -13.38
N TYR A 19 4.58 3.32 -13.35
CA TYR A 19 4.67 4.75 -13.67
C TYR A 19 5.48 5.57 -12.66
N SER A 20 5.63 5.05 -11.44
CA SER A 20 6.38 5.68 -10.37
C SER A 20 6.93 4.61 -9.44
N ILE A 21 8.16 4.81 -9.01
CA ILE A 21 8.83 3.93 -8.06
C ILE A 21 8.80 4.60 -6.68
N CYS A 22 8.62 3.80 -5.62
CA CYS A 22 8.84 4.21 -4.25
C CYS A 22 10.05 3.42 -3.73
N SER A 23 11.12 4.11 -3.38
CA SER A 23 12.37 3.48 -2.95
C SER A 23 12.33 2.99 -1.50
N ASP A 24 11.31 3.40 -0.74
CA ASP A 24 11.16 3.04 0.67
C ASP A 24 9.68 3.02 1.08
N GLU A 25 9.42 2.33 2.19
CA GLU A 25 8.09 2.14 2.78
C GLU A 25 7.43 3.46 3.19
N GLN A 26 8.19 4.41 3.75
CA GLN A 26 7.63 5.66 4.23
C GLN A 26 7.08 6.48 3.04
N THR A 27 7.85 6.59 1.96
CA THR A 27 7.42 7.24 0.72
C THR A 27 6.16 6.58 0.15
N PHE A 28 6.06 5.26 0.18
CA PHE A 28 4.85 4.55 -0.25
C PHE A 28 3.63 4.93 0.60
N VAL A 29 3.75 4.87 1.93
CA VAL A 29 2.65 5.19 2.86
C VAL A 29 2.20 6.65 2.71
N GLU A 30 3.13 7.59 2.58
CA GLU A 30 2.83 9.00 2.40
C GLU A 30 2.05 9.25 1.10
N ARG A 31 2.48 8.62 0.00
CA ARG A 31 1.78 8.70 -1.30
C ARG A 31 0.39 8.06 -1.24
N TYR A 32 0.30 6.85 -0.66
CA TYR A 32 -0.96 6.13 -0.50
C TYR A 32 -1.97 6.99 0.28
N ARG A 33 -1.56 7.51 1.43
CA ARG A 33 -2.38 8.38 2.27
C ARG A 33 -2.78 9.65 1.54
N GLY A 34 -1.83 10.33 0.88
CA GLY A 34 -2.11 11.55 0.15
C GLY A 34 -3.14 11.37 -0.96
N LEU A 35 -3.04 10.28 -1.73
CA LEU A 35 -3.97 9.98 -2.82
C LEU A 35 -5.35 9.58 -2.30
N THR A 36 -5.41 8.59 -1.39
CA THR A 36 -6.68 8.08 -0.86
C THR A 36 -7.47 9.16 -0.12
N GLN A 37 -6.80 10.01 0.67
CA GLN A 37 -7.47 11.13 1.32
C GLN A 37 -8.03 12.16 0.34
N ARG A 38 -7.36 12.43 -0.79
CA ARG A 38 -7.89 13.31 -1.83
C ARG A 38 -9.14 12.72 -2.49
N LEU A 39 -9.12 11.41 -2.79
CA LEU A 39 -10.26 10.70 -3.35
C LEU A 39 -11.45 10.74 -2.40
N LEU A 40 -11.23 10.42 -1.12
CA LEU A 40 -12.29 10.39 -0.11
C LEU A 40 -12.83 11.78 0.27
N ARG A 41 -12.03 12.84 0.12
CA ARG A 41 -12.50 14.23 0.29
C ARG A 41 -13.25 14.77 -0.92
N CYS A 42 -13.23 14.08 -2.05
CA CYS A 42 -14.00 14.48 -3.22
C CYS A 42 -15.49 14.19 -2.97
N GLY A 43 -16.30 15.24 -2.79
CA GLY A 43 -17.76 15.10 -2.58
C GLY A 43 -18.56 14.54 -3.76
N LYS A 44 -17.88 13.99 -4.78
CA LYS A 44 -18.48 13.32 -5.95
C LYS A 44 -18.05 11.85 -6.06
N LEU A 45 -17.20 11.37 -5.17
CA LEU A 45 -16.73 9.99 -5.15
C LEU A 45 -17.16 9.31 -3.85
N SER A 46 -17.69 8.09 -3.95
CA SER A 46 -18.10 7.29 -2.79
C SER A 46 -16.96 6.45 -2.21
N GLY A 47 -15.82 6.36 -2.89
CA GLY A 47 -14.68 5.58 -2.43
C GLY A 47 -13.69 5.28 -3.55
N PHE A 48 -12.85 4.28 -3.32
CA PHE A 48 -11.88 3.77 -4.27
C PHE A 48 -11.69 2.26 -4.08
N CYS A 49 -11.19 1.60 -5.12
CA CYS A 49 -10.71 0.23 -5.04
C CYS A 49 -9.19 0.26 -5.24
N TYR A 50 -8.44 -0.29 -4.30
CA TYR A 50 -7.00 -0.48 -4.47
C TYR A 50 -6.76 -1.82 -5.13
N THR A 51 -6.33 -1.80 -6.39
CA THR A 51 -5.76 -2.96 -7.06
C THR A 51 -4.24 -2.80 -7.01
N GLN A 52 -3.49 -3.68 -6.37
CA GLN A 52 -3.77 -5.11 -6.11
C GLN A 52 -3.36 -5.58 -4.72
N LEU A 53 -3.82 -6.78 -4.30
CA LEU A 53 -3.49 -7.32 -2.98
C LEU A 53 -2.09 -7.96 -2.95
N TYR A 54 -1.73 -8.70 -3.99
CA TYR A 54 -0.43 -9.39 -4.12
C TYR A 54 0.31 -8.85 -5.34
N ASP A 55 1.63 -8.88 -5.31
CA ASP A 55 2.41 -8.69 -6.54
C ASP A 55 2.10 -9.82 -7.54
N ILE A 56 2.04 -9.49 -8.83
CA ILE A 56 1.85 -10.45 -9.92
C ILE A 56 2.87 -10.18 -11.02
N GLU A 57 3.60 -11.21 -11.44
CA GLU A 57 4.61 -11.12 -12.51
C GLU A 57 5.43 -9.81 -12.45
N GLN A 58 5.32 -8.92 -13.44
CA GLN A 58 6.06 -7.65 -13.47
C GLN A 58 5.36 -6.49 -12.71
N GLU A 59 4.11 -6.68 -12.27
CA GLU A 59 3.34 -5.70 -11.49
C GLU A 59 3.58 -5.88 -9.99
N GLU A 60 4.50 -5.10 -9.44
CA GLU A 60 4.92 -5.16 -8.04
C GLU A 60 4.21 -4.13 -7.12
N ASN A 61 2.98 -3.74 -7.45
CA ASN A 61 2.17 -2.81 -6.64
C ASN A 61 1.24 -3.51 -5.63
N GLY A 62 1.52 -4.76 -5.27
CA GLY A 62 0.81 -5.47 -4.21
C GLY A 62 1.10 -4.93 -2.82
N LEU A 63 0.14 -5.08 -1.91
CA LEU A 63 0.37 -4.88 -0.47
C LEU A 63 1.10 -6.07 0.18
N TYR A 64 1.12 -7.19 -0.53
CA TYR A 64 1.81 -8.43 -0.20
C TYR A 64 2.69 -8.84 -1.37
N THR A 65 3.76 -9.55 -1.09
CA THR A 65 4.64 -10.12 -2.10
C THR A 65 3.91 -11.17 -2.94
N TYR A 66 4.54 -11.59 -4.05
CA TYR A 66 4.07 -12.70 -4.89
C TYR A 66 3.79 -13.98 -4.07
N ALA A 67 4.64 -14.25 -3.07
CA ALA A 67 4.51 -15.38 -2.15
C ALA A 67 3.52 -15.15 -0.99
N ARG A 68 2.68 -14.10 -1.08
CA ARG A 68 1.66 -13.72 -0.09
C ARG A 68 2.24 -13.40 1.29
N ARG A 69 3.45 -12.85 1.35
CA ARG A 69 4.05 -12.32 2.58
C ARG A 69 3.77 -10.82 2.70
N PRO A 70 3.59 -10.26 3.91
CA PRO A 70 3.44 -8.82 4.06
C PRO A 70 4.63 -8.07 3.43
N LYS A 71 4.35 -7.13 2.53
CA LYS A 71 5.39 -6.33 1.85
C LYS A 71 5.86 -5.15 2.69
N PHE A 72 5.02 -4.74 3.65
CA PHE A 72 5.26 -3.60 4.53
C PHE A 72 5.21 -4.01 5.99
N SER A 73 5.83 -3.19 6.83
CA SER A 73 5.81 -3.33 8.28
C SER A 73 4.38 -3.29 8.80
N GLN A 74 4.19 -3.86 9.99
CA GLN A 74 2.89 -3.82 10.67
C GLN A 74 2.41 -2.38 10.91
N ALA A 75 3.33 -1.42 11.12
CA ALA A 75 2.99 -0.01 11.29
C ALA A 75 2.44 0.61 10.01
N ALA A 76 3.12 0.40 8.87
CA ALA A 76 2.65 0.85 7.57
C ALA A 76 1.28 0.23 7.21
N MET A 77 1.10 -1.07 7.44
CA MET A 77 -0.18 -1.75 7.18
C MET A 77 -1.33 -1.20 8.04
N ARG A 78 -1.05 -0.79 9.28
CA ARG A 78 -2.04 -0.10 10.12
C ARG A 78 -2.42 1.27 9.54
N CYS A 79 -1.44 2.08 9.15
CA CYS A 79 -1.70 3.38 8.53
C CYS A 79 -2.55 3.26 7.25
N ILE A 80 -2.24 2.28 6.40
CA ILE A 80 -3.03 1.97 5.19
C ILE A 80 -4.47 1.59 5.58
N THR A 81 -4.64 0.70 6.55
CA THR A 81 -5.96 0.26 7.04
C THR A 81 -6.78 1.42 7.60
N GLU A 82 -6.14 2.32 8.35
CA GLU A 82 -6.79 3.51 8.90
C GLU A 82 -7.25 4.46 7.78
N CYS A 83 -6.43 4.66 6.74
CA CYS A 83 -6.82 5.46 5.57
C CYS A 83 -8.05 4.87 4.87
N ASN A 84 -8.11 3.53 4.73
CA ASN A 84 -9.19 2.85 4.02
C ASN A 84 -10.53 2.86 4.78
N ARG A 85 -10.51 3.21 6.06
CA ARG A 85 -11.70 3.32 6.92
C ARG A 85 -12.27 4.73 7.01
N ILE A 86 -11.59 5.72 6.42
CA ILE A 86 -12.11 7.08 6.36
C ILE A 86 -13.39 7.09 5.52
N ARG A 87 -14.48 7.65 6.05
CA ARG A 87 -15.72 7.82 5.29
C ARG A 87 -15.54 8.84 4.18
N ALA A 88 -16.10 8.54 3.01
CA ALA A 88 -16.10 9.47 1.88
C ALA A 88 -16.98 10.69 2.22
N ALA A 89 -16.57 11.88 1.74
CA ALA A 89 -17.24 13.14 2.03
C ALA A 89 -18.66 13.27 1.45
N ILE A 90 -19.05 12.36 0.55
CA ILE A 90 -20.40 12.30 -0.01
C ILE A 90 -21.41 11.64 0.95
N GLU A 91 -20.95 10.95 2.00
CA GLU A 91 -21.78 10.20 2.96
C GLU A 91 -22.10 10.96 4.26
#